data_AF-A0A100W4S8-F1
#
_entry.id   AF-A0A100W4S8-F1
#
_cell.length_a   1.000
_cell.length_b   1.000
_cell.length_c   1.000
_cell.angle_alpha   90.00
_cell.angle_beta   90.00
_cell.angle_gamma   90.00
#
_symmetry.space_group_name_H-M   'P 1'
#
loop_
_entity.id
_entity.type
_entity.pdbx_description
1 polymer ?
#
loop_
_entity_poly.entity_id
_entity_poly.type
_entity_poly.pdbx_seq_one_letter_code
_entity_poly.pdbx_strand_id
1 'polypeptide(L)'
;MDTFERGVLQFVLAWAPYGGPREDDVWVQFGMTVEQLGARFAKIVAGLLPRVRALPNADRCLLQRACVHLRQSRSDAESLSQGRDLAGDEGA
;
A
#
# COMPACT_ATOMS: atom_id res chain seq x y z
N MET A 1 0.11 -1.43 -18.72
CA MET A 1 0.69 -1.31 -17.37
C MET A 1 2.18 -1.46 -17.53
N ASP A 2 2.93 -0.49 -17.04
CA ASP A 2 4.38 -0.41 -17.18
C ASP A 2 5.09 -1.37 -16.23
N THR A 3 6.29 -1.81 -16.59
CA THR A 3 7.10 -2.75 -15.79
C THR A 3 7.37 -2.20 -14.39
N PHE A 4 7.56 -0.88 -14.27
CA PHE A 4 7.72 -0.21 -12.97
C PHE A 4 6.45 -0.29 -12.13
N GLU A 5 5.28 0.01 -12.70
CA GLU A 5 3.98 -0.10 -12.01
C GLU A 5 3.75 -1.53 -11.51
N ARG A 6 4.10 -2.52 -12.35
CA ARG A 6 4.00 -3.93 -12.00
C ARG A 6 4.97 -4.33 -10.90
N GLY A 7 6.18 -3.78 -10.89
CA GLY A 7 7.14 -3.99 -9.82
C GLY A 7 6.63 -3.46 -8.49
N VAL A 8 6.13 -2.22 -8.47
CA VAL A 8 5.58 -1.59 -7.26
C VAL A 8 4.39 -2.39 -6.71
N LEU A 9 3.44 -2.75 -7.57
CA LEU A 9 2.26 -3.51 -7.14
C LEU A 9 2.61 -4.91 -6.62
N GLN A 10 3.51 -5.64 -7.30
CA GLN A 10 3.96 -6.95 -6.83
C GLN A 10 4.72 -6.87 -5.51
N PHE A 11 5.59 -5.87 -5.36
CA PHE A 11 6.37 -5.69 -4.15
C PHE A 11 5.46 -5.44 -2.96
N VAL A 12 4.57 -4.44 -3.02
CA VAL A 12 3.62 -4.16 -1.93
C VAL A 12 2.75 -5.38 -1.61
N LEU A 13 2.28 -6.12 -2.62
CA LEU A 13 1.50 -7.34 -2.42
C LEU A 13 2.29 -8.50 -1.81
N ALA A 14 3.59 -8.60 -2.06
CA ALA A 14 4.46 -9.60 -1.44
C ALA A 14 4.66 -9.32 0.06
N TRP A 15 4.58 -8.05 0.45
CA TRP A 15 4.70 -7.61 1.85
C TRP A 15 3.36 -7.58 2.60
N ALA A 16 2.23 -7.71 1.91
CA ALA A 16 0.89 -7.77 2.51
C ALA A 16 0.74 -8.78 3.67
N PRO A 17 1.25 -10.03 3.59
CA PRO A 17 1.15 -10.98 4.72
C PRO A 17 2.09 -10.66 5.89
N TYR A 18 3.07 -9.78 5.72
CA TYR A 18 4.09 -9.47 6.72
C TYR A 18 3.85 -8.15 7.47
N GLY A 19 2.74 -7.45 7.19
CA GLY A 19 2.43 -6.16 7.81
C GLY A 19 3.00 -4.95 7.07
N GLY A 20 3.47 -5.12 5.83
CA GLY A 20 3.97 -4.04 4.99
C GLY A 20 5.49 -4.04 4.78
N PRO A 21 5.97 -3.33 3.75
CA PRO A 21 7.38 -3.33 3.39
C PRO A 21 8.23 -2.52 4.37
N ARG A 22 9.42 -3.02 4.69
CA ARG A 22 10.41 -2.28 5.49
C ARG A 22 11.05 -1.17 4.66
N GLU A 23 11.41 -0.07 5.31
CA GLU A 23 12.00 1.09 4.63
C GLU A 23 13.32 0.76 3.93
N ASP A 24 14.15 -0.07 4.55
CA ASP A 24 15.44 -0.50 4.00
C ASP A 24 15.28 -1.25 2.67
N ASP A 25 14.35 -2.20 2.61
CA ASP A 25 14.02 -2.96 1.40
C ASP A 25 13.44 -2.07 0.29
N VAL A 26 12.60 -1.10 0.64
CA VAL A 26 12.04 -0.13 -0.33
C VAL A 26 13.13 0.78 -0.88
N TRP A 27 14.03 1.24 -0.02
CA TRP A 27 15.14 2.09 -0.43
C TRP A 27 16.10 1.35 -1.37
N VAL A 28 16.43 0.09 -1.06
CA VAL A 28 17.30 -0.75 -1.91
C VAL A 28 16.64 -1.05 -3.27
N GLN A 29 15.35 -1.35 -3.31
CA GLN A 29 14.67 -1.73 -4.55
C GLN A 29 14.26 -0.53 -5.42
N PHE A 30 13.81 0.56 -4.80
CA PHE A 30 13.17 1.67 -5.51
C PHE A 30 13.86 3.02 -5.29
N GLY A 31 14.82 3.12 -4.37
CA GLY A 31 15.50 4.37 -4.04
C GLY A 31 14.57 5.43 -3.44
N MET A 32 13.50 5.02 -2.75
CA MET A 32 12.52 5.93 -2.15
C MET A 32 12.08 5.43 -0.77
N THR A 33 11.36 6.27 -0.01
CA THR A 33 10.83 5.90 1.31
C THR A 33 9.53 5.10 1.19
N VAL A 34 9.14 4.40 2.26
CA VAL A 34 7.85 3.67 2.31
C VAL A 34 6.66 4.59 2.07
N GLU A 35 6.69 5.80 2.61
CA GLU A 35 5.63 6.81 2.39
C GLU A 35 5.51 7.20 0.91
N GLN A 36 6.65 7.43 0.24
CA GLN A 36 6.68 7.73 -1.19
C GLN A 36 6.18 6.54 -2.02
N LEU A 37 6.55 5.31 -1.63
CA LEU A 37 6.06 4.10 -2.27
C LEU A 37 4.54 3.97 -2.12
N GLY A 38 3.99 4.20 -0.92
CA GLY A 38 2.56 4.17 -0.65
C GLY A 38 1.79 5.22 -1.47
N ALA A 39 2.30 6.45 -1.51
CA ALA A 39 1.71 7.52 -2.32
C ALA A 39 1.75 7.21 -3.82
N ARG A 40 2.86 6.65 -4.32
CA ARG A 40 2.98 6.19 -5.72
C ARG A 40 2.04 5.03 -6.00
N PHE A 41 1.98 4.04 -5.12
CA PHE A 41 1.09 2.89 -5.25
C PHE A 41 -0.36 3.34 -5.37
N ALA A 42 -0.83 4.24 -4.51
CA ALA A 42 -2.17 4.80 -4.57
C ALA A 42 -2.44 5.52 -5.92
N LYS A 43 -1.48 6.32 -6.40
CA LYS A 43 -1.57 7.00 -7.71
C LYS A 43 -1.64 6.02 -8.88
N ILE A 44 -0.80 4.97 -8.86
CA ILE A 44 -0.78 3.92 -9.88
C ILE A 44 -2.13 3.21 -9.92
N VAL A 45 -2.63 2.77 -8.77
CA VAL A 45 -3.95 2.12 -8.69
C VAL A 45 -5.04 3.05 -9.23
N ALA A 46 -5.07 4.31 -8.79
CA ALA A 46 -6.04 5.30 -9.26
C ALA A 46 -5.98 5.54 -10.78
N GLY A 47 -4.78 5.58 -11.37
CA GLY A 47 -4.59 5.73 -12.81
C GLY A 47 -4.95 4.48 -13.62
N LEU A 48 -4.79 3.29 -13.04
CA LEU A 48 -5.12 2.02 -13.69
C LEU A 48 -6.60 1.65 -13.60
N LEU A 49 -7.32 2.10 -12.56
CA LEU A 49 -8.76 1.88 -12.38
C LEU A 49 -9.61 2.21 -13.63
N PRO A 50 -9.50 3.39 -14.28
CA PRO A 50 -10.30 3.69 -15.46
C PRO A 50 -9.98 2.80 -16.66
N ARG A 51 -8.76 2.24 -16.72
CA ARG A 51 -8.28 1.38 -17.82
C ARG A 51 -8.34 -0.11 -17.47
N VAL A 52 -8.88 -0.49 -16.31
CA VAL A 52 -8.90 -1.89 -15.84
C VAL A 52 -9.56 -2.86 -16.82
N ARG A 53 -10.58 -2.39 -17.57
CA ARG A 53 -11.27 -3.22 -18.57
C ARG A 53 -10.43 -3.50 -19.82
N ALA A 54 -9.46 -2.63 -20.11
CA ALA A 54 -8.53 -2.78 -21.24
C ALA A 54 -7.23 -3.52 -20.84
N LEU A 55 -7.02 -3.77 -19.55
CA LEU A 55 -5.86 -4.52 -19.06
C LEU A 55 -6.05 -6.03 -19.24
N PRO A 56 -4.97 -6.79 -19.46
CA PRO A 56 -5.02 -8.24 -19.52
C PRO A 56 -5.43 -8.82 -18.15
N ASN A 57 -5.98 -10.04 -18.16
CA ASN A 57 -6.55 -10.68 -16.96
C ASN A 57 -5.56 -10.78 -15.79
N ALA A 58 -4.28 -11.02 -16.07
CA ALA A 58 -3.24 -11.07 -15.03
C ALA A 58 -3.10 -9.73 -14.29
N ASP A 59 -3.08 -8.61 -15.03
CA ASP A 59 -2.96 -7.26 -14.44
C ASP A 59 -4.24 -6.86 -13.70
N ARG A 60 -5.41 -7.31 -14.18
CA ARG A 60 -6.69 -7.08 -13.48
C ARG A 60 -6.72 -7.75 -12.11
N CYS A 61 -6.28 -9.00 -12.03
CA CYS A 61 -6.18 -9.73 -10.76
C CYS A 61 -5.22 -9.03 -9.78
N LEU A 62 -4.09 -8.56 -10.31
CA LEU A 62 -3.06 -7.86 -9.55
C LEU A 62 -3.57 -6.50 -9.02
N LEU A 63 -4.25 -5.72 -9.86
CA LEU A 63 -4.89 -4.46 -9.47
C LEU A 63 -6.00 -4.66 -8.43
N GLN A 64 -6.79 -5.74 -8.57
CA GLN A 64 -7.85 -6.04 -7.62
C GLN A 64 -7.29 -6.36 -6.23
N ARG A 65 -6.23 -7.18 -6.15
CA ARG A 65 -5.52 -7.46 -4.89
C ARG A 65 -4.94 -6.17 -4.28
N ALA A 66 -4.35 -5.32 -5.10
CA ALA A 66 -3.79 -4.05 -4.66
C ALA A 66 -4.85 -3.10 -4.07
N CYS A 67 -6.04 -3.05 -4.68
CA CYS A 67 -7.15 -2.25 -4.18
C CYS A 67 -7.66 -2.75 -2.81
N VAL A 68 -7.75 -4.07 -2.62
CA VAL A 68 -8.11 -4.67 -1.33
C VAL A 68 -7.07 -4.31 -0.27
N HIS A 69 -5.78 -4.41 -0.60
CA HIS A 69 -4.71 -4.08 0.32
C HIS A 69 -4.71 -2.60 0.71
N LEU A 70 -4.93 -1.68 -0.23
CA LEU A 70 -5.02 -0.24 0.06
C LEU A 70 -6.17 0.11 1.01
N ARG A 71 -7.28 -0.64 0.92
CA ARG A 71 -8.42 -0.47 1.83
C ARG A 71 -8.07 -0.93 3.24
N GLN A 72 -7.34 -2.06 3.35
CA GLN A 72 -6.89 -2.59 4.65
C GLN A 72 -5.88 -1.65 5.31
N SER A 73 -4.84 -1.23 4.58
CA SER A 73 -3.79 -0.37 5.13
C SER A 73 -4.31 0.99 5.63
N ARG A 74 -5.38 1.51 5.04
CA ARG A 74 -6.06 2.70 5.56
C ARG A 74 -6.74 2.45 6.91
N SER A 75 -7.37 1.29 7.08
CA SER A 75 -8.00 0.88 8.34
C SER A 75 -6.98 0.58 9.43
N ASP A 76 -5.81 0.03 9.08
CA ASP A 76 -4.69 -0.17 10.01
C ASP A 76 -4.16 1.19 10.51
N ALA A 77 -3.97 2.16 9.62
CA ALA A 77 -3.52 3.52 9.97
C ALA A 77 -4.50 4.27 10.88
N GLU A 78 -5.81 4.10 10.67
CA GLU A 78 -6.85 4.66 11.54
C GLU A 78 -6.88 3.95 12.91
N SER A 79 -6.63 2.63 12.97
CA SER A 79 -6.63 1.86 14.22
C SER A 79 -5.43 2.15 15.12
N LEU A 80 -4.25 2.41 14.54
CA LEU A 80 -3.06 2.82 15.30
C LEU A 80 -3.19 4.22 15.92
N SER A 81 -4.09 5.05 15.38
CA SER A 81 -4.35 6.40 15.88
C SER A 81 -5.33 6.40 17.07
N GLN A 82 -6.25 5.43 17.13
CA GLN A 82 -7.27 5.30 18.18
C GLN A 82 -6.72 4.75 19.53
N GLY A 83 -5.52 4.16 19.54
CA GLY A 83 -4.94 3.49 20.72
C GLY A 83 -4.11 4.36 21.67
N ARG A 84 -4.00 5.68 21.44
CA ARG A 84 -3.11 6.56 22.23
C ARG A 84 -3.82 7.47 23.23
N ASP A 85 -5.15 7.44 23.29
CA ASP A 85 -5.96 8.37 24.08
C ASP A 85 -6.37 7.86 25.48
N LEU A 86 -5.78 6.76 26.00
CA LEU A 86 -6.18 6.15 27.30
C LEU A 86 -5.08 6.11 28.37
N ALA A 87 -4.19 7.10 28.43
CA ALA A 87 -3.24 7.21 29.54
C ALA A 87 -2.99 8.67 29.92
N GLY A 88 -3.89 9.26 30.70
CA GLY A 88 -3.62 10.58 31.28
C GLY A 88 -4.80 11.28 31.94
N ASP A 89 -5.55 10.60 32.81
CA ASP A 89 -6.47 11.23 33.77
C ASP A 89 -6.75 10.18 34.85
N GLU A 90 -6.55 10.37 36.16
CA GLU A 90 -6.36 11.55 36.97
C GLU A 90 -5.71 11.03 38.28
N GLY A 91 -4.69 11.71 38.77
CA GLY A 91 -4.11 11.45 40.08
C GLY A 91 -3.94 12.78 40.81
N ALA A 92 -4.80 13.03 41.80
CA ALA A 92 -4.52 13.73 43.05
C ALA A 92 -5.81 13.84 43.88
#